data_AF-A0A2V7MNZ0-F1
#
_entry.id   AF-A0A2V7MNZ0-F1
#
_cell.length_a   1.000
_cell.length_b   1.000
_cell.length_c   1.000
_cell.angle_alpha   90.00
_cell.angle_beta   90.00
_cell.angle_gamma   90.00
#
_symmetry.space_group_name_H-M   'P 1'
#
loop_
_entity.id
_entity.type
_entity.pdbx_description
1 polymer ?
#
loop_
_entity_poly.entity_id
_entity_poly.type
_entity_poly.pdbx_seq_one_letter_code
_entity_poly.pdbx_strand_id
1 'polypeptide(L)'
;MAEVTFLEALRQGLWEEMERDERVFILGEDVGLYGGAFKVTEGFSKRFGESRVIDTPISEAAIVGAAAGAAHMGLRPVAEMQFIDFISCAYDMLTNYVATARYRAGLATPMVVRGPCGGYVRGGPFHSQNPEAAFLHTPGLKIVYPATARDAKGLIKASIRDEDPVLYLEHKWLYRRIKEQLPDGEEIVTPIGQARLAREGKDLSIISYGATLWKSLEAAD
;
A
#
# COMPACT_ATOMS: atom_id res chain seq x y z
N MET A 1 20.19 6.81 15.11
CA MET A 1 19.03 6.14 14.51
C MET A 1 17.77 6.60 15.23
N ALA A 2 16.92 7.34 14.53
CA ALA A 2 15.62 7.73 15.08
C ALA A 2 14.65 6.55 15.01
N GLU A 3 13.82 6.39 16.02
CA GLU A 3 12.73 5.42 15.99
C GLU A 3 11.64 5.91 15.02
N VAL A 4 11.28 5.08 14.05
CA VAL A 4 10.35 5.42 12.97
C VAL A 4 9.06 4.61 13.14
N THR A 5 7.92 5.28 13.11
CA THR A 5 6.62 4.59 13.12
C THR A 5 6.38 3.87 11.79
N PHE A 6 5.50 2.86 11.78
CA PHE A 6 5.05 2.22 10.54
C PHE A 6 4.55 3.26 9.51
N LEU A 7 3.74 4.22 9.95
CA LEU A 7 3.19 5.27 9.09
C LEU A 7 4.29 6.14 8.49
N GLU A 8 5.25 6.56 9.32
CA GLU A 8 6.38 7.36 8.87
C GLU A 8 7.29 6.56 7.92
N ALA A 9 7.51 5.28 8.16
CA ALA A 9 8.32 4.44 7.29
C ALA A 9 7.68 4.25 5.89
N LEU A 10 6.36 4.02 5.85
CA LEU A 10 5.58 4.01 4.61
C LEU A 10 5.69 5.35 3.87
N ARG A 11 5.51 6.45 4.60
CA ARG A 11 5.63 7.81 4.08
C ARG A 11 7.03 8.08 3.50
N GLN A 12 8.09 7.69 4.18
CA GLN A 12 9.46 7.79 3.67
C GLN A 12 9.63 6.97 2.38
N GLY A 13 9.09 5.76 2.32
CA GLY A 13 9.13 4.94 1.12
C GLY A 13 8.46 5.62 -0.08
N LEU A 14 7.27 6.19 0.11
CA LEU A 14 6.57 6.97 -0.92
C LEU A 14 7.39 8.19 -1.37
N TRP A 15 7.91 8.96 -0.41
CA TRP A 15 8.69 10.16 -0.67
C TRP A 15 9.94 9.85 -1.50
N GLU A 16 10.70 8.85 -1.09
CA GLU A 16 11.93 8.43 -1.77
C GLU A 16 11.66 7.98 -3.20
N GLU A 17 10.59 7.22 -3.47
CA GLU A 17 10.28 6.82 -4.85
C GLU A 17 9.78 8.00 -5.70
N MET A 18 9.07 8.96 -5.09
CA MET A 18 8.67 10.20 -5.77
C MET A 18 9.84 11.13 -6.08
N GLU A 19 10.90 11.14 -5.27
CA GLU A 19 12.15 11.84 -5.58
C GLU A 19 12.99 11.09 -6.62
N ARG A 20 12.97 9.76 -6.57
CA ARG A 20 13.74 8.90 -7.47
C ARG A 20 13.21 8.88 -8.89
N ASP A 21 11.89 8.92 -9.08
CA ASP A 21 11.25 8.75 -10.38
C ASP A 21 10.11 9.77 -10.58
N GLU A 22 10.32 10.68 -11.55
CA GLU A 22 9.37 11.74 -11.89
C GLU A 22 8.02 11.20 -12.40
N ARG A 23 7.98 9.94 -12.85
CA ARG A 23 6.77 9.26 -13.33
C ARG A 23 5.85 8.81 -12.20
N VAL A 24 6.35 8.74 -10.96
CA VAL A 24 5.58 8.29 -9.79
C VAL A 24 4.70 9.43 -9.32
N PHE A 25 3.39 9.26 -9.21
CA PHE A 25 2.52 10.30 -8.64
C PHE A 25 1.44 9.68 -7.77
N ILE A 26 0.89 10.48 -6.86
CA ILE A 26 -0.17 10.04 -5.96
C ILE A 26 -1.48 10.68 -6.41
N LEU A 27 -2.54 9.89 -6.38
CA LEU A 27 -3.90 10.36 -6.62
C LEU A 27 -4.87 9.68 -5.64
N GLY A 28 -5.87 10.41 -5.18
CA GLY A 28 -6.89 9.90 -4.27
C GLY A 28 -7.67 11.02 -3.58
N GLU A 29 -8.54 10.64 -2.66
CA GLU A 29 -9.35 11.58 -1.90
C GLU A 29 -8.53 12.21 -0.76
N ASP A 30 -8.48 13.55 -0.73
CA ASP A 30 -7.80 14.36 0.30
C ASP A 30 -6.28 14.11 0.43
N VAL A 31 -5.63 13.47 -0.55
CA VAL A 31 -4.18 13.17 -0.53
C VAL A 31 -3.30 14.40 -0.73
N GLY A 32 -3.84 15.47 -1.33
CA GLY A 32 -3.16 16.70 -1.70
C GLY A 32 -2.96 17.65 -0.53
N LEU A 33 -3.75 18.74 -0.50
CA LEU A 33 -3.57 19.81 0.49
C LEU A 33 -3.79 19.32 1.92
N TYR A 34 -4.75 18.42 2.12
CA TYR A 34 -5.06 17.86 3.44
C TYR A 34 -4.02 16.83 3.90
N GLY A 35 -3.30 16.19 2.98
CA GLY A 35 -2.23 15.24 3.31
C GLY A 35 -2.69 13.82 3.66
N GLY A 36 -3.91 13.47 3.27
CA GLY A 36 -4.57 12.19 3.53
C GLY A 36 -5.23 12.12 4.92
N ALA A 37 -6.28 11.30 5.02
CA ALA A 37 -7.03 11.04 6.27
C ALA A 37 -6.12 10.63 7.44
N PHE A 38 -5.06 9.89 7.15
CA PHE A 38 -4.11 9.40 8.15
C PHE A 38 -2.82 10.20 8.24
N LYS A 39 -2.64 11.24 7.41
CA LYS A 39 -1.41 12.06 7.29
C LYS A 39 -0.22 11.33 6.65
N VAL A 40 -0.46 10.32 5.83
CA VAL A 40 0.62 9.64 5.09
C VAL A 40 1.25 10.59 4.08
N THR A 41 0.47 11.38 3.35
CA THR A 41 0.93 12.25 2.25
C THR A 41 1.08 13.72 2.65
N GLU A 42 1.04 14.03 3.95
CA GLU A 42 1.16 15.41 4.47
C GLU A 42 2.36 16.16 3.89
N GLY A 43 2.18 17.36 3.32
CA GLY A 43 3.28 18.14 2.75
C GLY A 43 3.90 17.58 1.46
N PHE A 44 3.42 16.46 0.91
CA PHE A 44 3.87 15.96 -0.40
C PHE A 44 3.54 16.97 -1.50
N SER A 45 2.32 17.51 -1.52
CA SER A 45 1.89 18.51 -2.52
C SER A 45 2.80 19.75 -2.50
N LYS A 46 3.23 20.21 -1.32
CA LYS A 46 4.18 21.31 -1.17
C LYS A 46 5.55 21.01 -1.80
N ARG A 47 6.01 19.75 -1.74
CA ARG A 47 7.33 19.32 -2.25
C ARG A 47 7.33 19.01 -3.74
N PHE A 48 6.31 18.29 -4.20
CA PHE A 48 6.25 17.69 -5.54
C PHE A 48 5.30 18.42 -6.49
N GLY A 49 4.45 19.30 -5.97
CA GLY A 49 3.45 20.04 -6.74
C GLY A 49 2.13 19.27 -6.91
N GLU A 50 1.07 20.02 -7.22
CA GLU A 50 -0.29 19.50 -7.39
C GLU A 50 -0.43 18.56 -8.59
N SER A 51 0.47 18.64 -9.58
CA SER A 51 0.50 17.70 -10.71
C SER A 51 1.02 16.30 -10.34
N ARG A 52 1.68 16.16 -9.19
CA ARG A 52 2.27 14.91 -8.68
C ARG A 52 1.52 14.35 -7.47
N VAL A 53 0.62 15.13 -6.87
CA VAL A 53 -0.20 14.78 -5.71
C VAL A 53 -1.60 15.36 -5.94
N ILE A 54 -2.48 14.54 -6.51
CA ILE A 54 -3.73 14.97 -7.12
C ILE A 54 -4.90 14.56 -6.23
N ASP A 55 -5.63 15.55 -5.72
CA ASP A 55 -6.94 15.30 -5.11
C ASP A 55 -7.96 14.93 -6.20
N THR A 56 -8.68 13.82 -6.02
CA THR A 56 -9.65 13.30 -6.98
C THR A 56 -11.10 13.53 -6.52
N PRO A 57 -12.09 13.46 -7.43
CA PRO A 57 -13.48 13.27 -7.05
C PRO A 57 -13.64 11.98 -6.21
N ILE A 58 -14.72 11.93 -5.41
CA ILE A 58 -15.09 10.76 -4.61
C ILE A 58 -15.68 9.68 -5.54
N SER A 59 -14.80 8.87 -6.13
CA SER A 59 -15.14 7.79 -7.05
C SER A 59 -13.95 6.85 -7.20
N GLU A 60 -13.96 5.73 -6.47
CA GLU A 60 -12.86 4.78 -6.46
C GLU A 60 -12.62 4.16 -7.84
N ALA A 61 -13.69 3.95 -8.61
CA ALA A 61 -13.58 3.49 -10.00
C ALA A 61 -12.86 4.52 -10.89
N ALA A 62 -13.10 5.82 -10.70
CA ALA A 62 -12.39 6.87 -11.41
C ALA A 62 -10.92 6.95 -10.98
N ILE A 63 -10.63 6.81 -9.68
CA ILE A 63 -9.26 6.78 -9.14
C ILE A 63 -8.47 5.62 -9.77
N VAL A 64 -8.99 4.39 -9.70
CA VAL A 64 -8.34 3.21 -10.26
C VAL A 64 -8.24 3.29 -11.79
N GLY A 65 -9.31 3.70 -12.47
CA GLY A 65 -9.32 3.82 -13.92
C GLY A 65 -8.33 4.85 -14.46
N ALA A 66 -8.26 6.02 -13.83
CA ALA A 66 -7.29 7.05 -14.16
C ALA A 66 -5.85 6.57 -13.92
N ALA A 67 -5.62 5.89 -12.79
CA ALA A 67 -4.32 5.29 -12.48
C ALA A 67 -3.93 4.22 -13.53
N ALA A 68 -4.84 3.33 -13.90
CA ALA A 68 -4.55 2.29 -14.89
C ALA A 68 -4.25 2.90 -16.28
N GLY A 69 -5.03 3.91 -16.70
CA GLY A 69 -4.75 4.65 -17.93
C GLY A 69 -3.38 5.33 -17.90
N ALA A 70 -3.06 6.03 -16.81
CA ALA A 70 -1.76 6.68 -16.62
C ALA A 70 -0.60 5.66 -16.65
N ALA A 71 -0.77 4.49 -16.03
CA ALA A 71 0.22 3.41 -16.06
C ALA A 71 0.51 2.94 -17.49
N HIS A 72 -0.52 2.79 -18.33
CA HIS A 72 -0.35 2.46 -19.75
C HIS A 72 0.29 3.57 -20.58
N MET A 73 0.21 4.83 -20.12
CA MET A 73 0.91 5.97 -20.71
C MET A 73 2.36 6.12 -20.20
N GLY A 74 2.86 5.15 -19.43
CA GLY A 74 4.23 5.10 -18.95
C GLY A 74 4.47 5.80 -17.61
N LEU A 75 3.41 6.22 -16.90
CA LEU A 75 3.50 6.73 -15.54
C LEU A 75 3.47 5.59 -14.50
N ARG A 76 3.70 5.92 -13.23
CA ARG A 76 3.70 4.95 -12.11
C ARG A 76 2.79 5.42 -10.96
N PRO A 77 1.47 5.38 -11.16
CA PRO A 77 0.53 5.92 -10.18
C PRO A 77 0.48 5.10 -8.89
N VAL A 78 0.35 5.83 -7.78
CA VAL A 78 0.04 5.31 -6.46
C VAL A 78 -1.33 5.85 -6.05
N ALA A 79 -2.36 5.07 -6.31
CA ALA A 79 -3.75 5.37 -6.00
C ALA A 79 -4.04 5.08 -4.52
N GLU A 80 -4.53 6.07 -3.77
CA GLU A 80 -4.98 5.90 -2.39
C GLU A 80 -6.51 5.76 -2.32
N MET A 81 -6.97 4.69 -1.68
CA MET A 81 -8.33 4.56 -1.16
C MET A 81 -8.34 5.12 0.26
N GLN A 82 -9.23 6.08 0.57
CA GLN A 82 -9.28 6.72 1.88
C GLN A 82 -9.47 5.70 3.01
N PHE A 83 -10.31 4.70 2.76
CA PHE A 83 -10.41 3.44 3.49
C PHE A 83 -10.53 2.31 2.48
N ILE A 84 -9.79 1.21 2.70
CA ILE A 84 -9.79 0.11 1.72
C ILE A 84 -11.17 -0.55 1.62
N ASP A 85 -12.04 -0.39 2.62
CA ASP A 85 -13.42 -0.87 2.62
C ASP A 85 -14.19 -0.44 1.35
N PHE A 86 -13.86 0.75 0.81
CA PHE A 86 -14.48 1.31 -0.40
C PHE A 86 -13.85 0.86 -1.72
N ILE A 87 -12.78 0.05 -1.69
CA ILE A 87 -12.21 -0.56 -2.89
C ILE A 87 -13.23 -1.41 -3.67
N SER A 88 -14.30 -1.84 -3.00
CA SER A 88 -15.45 -2.53 -3.58
C SER A 88 -16.11 -1.74 -4.72
N CYS A 89 -16.12 -0.41 -4.67
CA CYS A 89 -16.60 0.45 -5.75
C CYS A 89 -15.74 0.35 -7.02
N ALA A 90 -14.46 -0.03 -6.89
CA ALA A 90 -13.53 -0.23 -8.00
C ALA A 90 -13.31 -1.70 -8.37
N TYR A 91 -14.14 -2.62 -7.86
CA TYR A 91 -13.90 -4.06 -8.01
C TYR A 91 -13.82 -4.50 -9.48
N ASP A 92 -14.76 -4.07 -10.32
CA ASP A 92 -14.76 -4.38 -11.75
C ASP A 92 -13.51 -3.83 -12.46
N MET A 93 -13.16 -2.57 -12.18
CA MET A 93 -11.95 -1.94 -12.73
C MET A 93 -10.68 -2.69 -12.33
N LEU A 94 -10.58 -3.16 -11.09
CA LEU A 94 -9.43 -3.92 -10.63
C LEU A 94 -9.36 -5.32 -11.24
N THR A 95 -10.48 -6.04 -11.23
CA THR A 95 -10.50 -7.47 -11.57
C THR A 95 -10.62 -7.74 -13.06
N ASN A 96 -11.50 -7.02 -13.77
CA ASN A 96 -11.76 -7.25 -15.18
C ASN A 96 -10.84 -6.42 -16.10
N TYR A 97 -10.39 -5.25 -15.64
CA TYR A 97 -9.54 -4.37 -16.44
C TYR A 97 -8.06 -4.44 -16.03
N VAL A 98 -7.71 -4.01 -14.81
CA VAL A 98 -6.32 -3.88 -14.35
C VAL A 98 -5.60 -5.24 -14.32
N ALA A 99 -6.18 -6.23 -13.64
CA ALA A 99 -5.56 -7.54 -13.45
C ALA A 99 -5.30 -8.28 -14.77
N THR A 100 -6.21 -8.12 -15.74
CA THR A 100 -6.14 -8.86 -17.00
C THR A 100 -5.32 -8.15 -18.08
N ALA A 101 -4.92 -6.89 -17.89
CA ALA A 101 -4.31 -6.05 -18.94
C ALA A 101 -3.07 -6.70 -19.60
N ARG A 102 -2.15 -7.23 -18.78
CA ARG A 102 -0.95 -7.93 -19.30
C ARG A 102 -1.31 -9.18 -20.07
N TYR A 103 -2.25 -9.97 -19.57
CA TYR A 103 -2.68 -11.21 -20.20
C TYR A 103 -3.46 -10.96 -21.50
N ARG A 104 -4.38 -10.00 -21.49
CA ARG A 104 -5.27 -9.68 -22.61
C ARG A 104 -4.56 -8.95 -23.75
N ALA A 105 -3.62 -8.06 -23.41
CA ALA A 105 -3.08 -7.09 -24.36
C ALA A 105 -1.55 -6.94 -24.33
N GLY A 106 -0.84 -7.71 -23.50
CA GLY A 106 0.61 -7.55 -23.32
C GLY A 106 1.01 -6.24 -22.64
N LEU A 107 0.05 -5.53 -22.04
CA LEU A 107 0.28 -4.24 -21.41
C LEU A 107 0.66 -4.43 -19.93
N ALA A 108 1.86 -4.00 -19.56
CA ALA A 108 2.22 -3.83 -18.16
C ALA A 108 1.33 -2.75 -17.53
N THR A 109 1.04 -2.92 -16.23
CA THR A 109 0.22 -1.97 -15.46
C THR A 109 0.95 -1.61 -14.17
N PRO A 110 2.08 -0.87 -14.25
CA PRO A 110 2.89 -0.49 -13.09
C PRO A 110 2.14 0.53 -12.22
N MET A 111 1.29 0.04 -11.32
CA MET A 111 0.51 0.88 -10.42
C MET A 111 0.35 0.23 -9.05
N VAL A 112 0.18 1.07 -8.03
CA VAL A 112 -0.13 0.63 -6.67
C VAL A 112 -1.51 1.16 -6.29
N VAL A 113 -2.38 0.30 -5.76
CA VAL A 113 -3.60 0.70 -5.07
C VAL A 113 -3.43 0.41 -3.60
N ARG A 114 -3.38 1.47 -2.80
CA ARG A 114 -3.09 1.40 -1.37
C ARG A 114 -4.25 1.93 -0.54
N GLY A 115 -4.37 1.47 0.69
CA GLY A 115 -5.36 2.02 1.61
C GLY A 115 -5.36 1.37 2.99
N PRO A 116 -5.87 2.08 4.00
CA PRO A 116 -5.93 1.60 5.37
C PRO A 116 -7.00 0.52 5.52
N CYS A 117 -6.60 -0.63 6.04
CA CYS A 117 -7.42 -1.82 6.26
C CYS A 117 -7.42 -2.27 7.74
N GLY A 118 -8.25 -3.25 8.06
CA GLY A 118 -8.22 -3.96 9.33
C GLY A 118 -8.85 -3.25 10.54
N GLY A 119 -9.16 -4.03 11.57
CA GLY A 119 -9.95 -3.61 12.74
C GLY A 119 -9.14 -3.00 13.89
N TYR A 120 -9.58 -3.30 15.13
CA TYR A 120 -8.98 -2.85 16.41
C TYR A 120 -9.00 -1.34 16.70
N VAL A 121 -9.71 -0.56 15.88
CA VAL A 121 -9.81 0.90 16.02
C VAL A 121 -11.25 1.41 16.15
N ARG A 122 -12.21 0.50 16.40
CA ARG A 122 -13.65 0.80 16.52
C ARG A 122 -14.26 1.46 15.26
N GLY A 123 -13.78 1.07 14.07
CA GLY A 123 -14.22 1.66 12.79
C GLY A 123 -15.58 1.16 12.27
N GLY A 124 -16.15 0.12 12.89
CA GLY A 124 -17.43 -0.43 12.47
C GLY A 124 -17.37 -1.09 11.07
N PRO A 125 -18.51 -1.21 10.38
CA PRO A 125 -18.62 -2.04 9.18
C PRO A 125 -17.89 -1.50 7.93
N PHE A 126 -17.56 -0.21 7.88
CA PHE A 126 -17.01 0.45 6.69
C PHE A 126 -15.65 1.11 6.92
N HIS A 127 -14.99 0.84 8.06
CA HIS A 127 -13.65 1.33 8.34
C HIS A 127 -12.77 0.28 9.03
N SER A 128 -13.01 -1.01 8.79
CA SER A 128 -12.32 -2.10 9.52
C SER A 128 -12.22 -3.41 8.75
N GLN A 129 -12.64 -3.46 7.48
CA GLN A 129 -12.59 -4.66 6.68
C GLN A 129 -11.15 -5.03 6.27
N ASN A 130 -10.97 -6.32 5.98
CA ASN A 130 -9.79 -6.91 5.36
C ASN A 130 -10.25 -7.50 4.01
N PRO A 131 -10.02 -6.79 2.89
CA PRO A 131 -10.62 -7.15 1.60
C PRO A 131 -9.78 -8.15 0.78
N GLU A 132 -8.60 -8.58 1.26
CA GLU A 132 -7.64 -9.37 0.48
C GLU A 132 -8.25 -10.63 -0.13
N ALA A 133 -9.17 -11.30 0.57
CA ALA A 133 -9.79 -12.53 0.10
C ALA A 133 -10.60 -12.32 -1.19
N ALA A 134 -11.21 -11.15 -1.38
CA ALA A 134 -11.98 -10.81 -2.58
C ALA A 134 -11.10 -10.60 -3.82
N PHE A 135 -9.80 -10.37 -3.63
CA PHE A 135 -8.84 -10.13 -4.72
C PHE A 135 -7.84 -11.26 -4.88
N LEU A 136 -7.59 -12.07 -3.84
CA LEU A 136 -6.63 -13.17 -3.87
C LEU A 136 -6.94 -14.20 -4.98
N HIS A 137 -8.22 -14.38 -5.29
CA HIS A 137 -8.68 -15.27 -6.37
C HIS A 137 -8.65 -14.63 -7.76
N THR A 138 -8.07 -13.43 -7.91
CA THR A 138 -7.99 -12.69 -9.18
C THR A 138 -6.55 -12.75 -9.71
N PRO A 139 -6.25 -13.62 -10.70
CA PRO A 139 -4.92 -13.68 -11.31
C PRO A 139 -4.54 -12.35 -11.96
N GLY A 140 -3.28 -11.96 -11.81
CA GLY A 140 -2.74 -10.71 -12.36
C GLY A 140 -2.68 -9.54 -11.36
N LEU A 141 -3.18 -9.72 -10.14
CA LEU A 141 -2.97 -8.79 -9.02
C LEU A 141 -1.93 -9.36 -8.05
N LYS A 142 -0.94 -8.55 -7.67
CA LYS A 142 -0.11 -8.82 -6.50
C LYS A 142 -0.76 -8.19 -5.27
N ILE A 143 -0.65 -8.84 -4.12
CA ILE A 143 -1.15 -8.32 -2.84
C ILE A 143 0.00 -8.34 -1.85
N VAL A 144 0.24 -7.22 -1.18
CA VAL A 144 1.22 -7.12 -0.10
C VAL A 144 0.57 -6.54 1.15
N TYR A 145 0.96 -7.08 2.31
CA TYR A 145 0.36 -6.73 3.60
C TYR A 145 1.46 -6.61 4.69
N PRO A 146 2.20 -5.50 4.71
CA PRO A 146 3.24 -5.23 5.70
C PRO A 146 2.74 -5.29 7.15
N ALA A 147 3.63 -5.72 8.05
CA ALA A 147 3.35 -5.78 9.48
C ALA A 147 4.38 -5.01 10.34
N THR A 148 5.55 -4.67 9.77
CA THR A 148 6.67 -3.99 10.44
C THR A 148 6.92 -2.63 9.79
N ALA A 149 7.61 -1.71 10.46
CA ALA A 149 7.98 -0.44 9.85
C ALA A 149 8.98 -0.64 8.71
N ARG A 150 9.95 -1.56 8.85
CA ARG A 150 10.85 -1.94 7.75
C ARG A 150 10.09 -2.46 6.54
N ASP A 151 9.16 -3.39 6.72
CA ASP A 151 8.37 -3.94 5.62
C ASP A 151 7.45 -2.87 5.00
N ALA A 152 6.89 -1.96 5.80
CA ALA A 152 6.07 -0.86 5.29
C ALA A 152 6.86 0.06 4.36
N LYS A 153 8.13 0.34 4.67
CA LYS A 153 9.01 1.12 3.78
C LYS A 153 9.48 0.30 2.58
N GLY A 154 9.94 -0.92 2.82
CA GLY A 154 10.54 -1.75 1.78
C GLY A 154 9.55 -2.26 0.75
N LEU A 155 8.36 -2.69 1.18
CA LEU A 155 7.33 -3.21 0.29
C LEU A 155 6.69 -2.11 -0.55
N ILE A 156 6.48 -0.89 -0.03
CA ILE A 156 5.90 0.18 -0.86
C ILE A 156 6.87 0.56 -1.99
N LYS A 157 8.17 0.62 -1.71
CA LYS A 157 9.22 0.86 -2.71
C LYS A 157 9.26 -0.25 -3.75
N ALA A 158 9.24 -1.51 -3.30
CA ALA A 158 9.17 -2.65 -4.20
C ALA A 158 7.90 -2.63 -5.07
N SER A 159 6.75 -2.28 -4.49
CA SER A 159 5.45 -2.24 -5.18
C SER A 159 5.44 -1.16 -6.26
N ILE A 160 5.97 0.03 -5.97
CA ILE A 160 6.07 1.12 -6.95
C ILE A 160 6.99 0.74 -8.10
N ARG A 161 8.06 -0.03 -7.82
CA ARG A 161 9.04 -0.48 -8.84
C ARG A 161 8.59 -1.70 -9.62
N ASP A 162 7.52 -2.37 -9.21
CA ASP A 162 6.98 -3.54 -9.89
C ASP A 162 6.22 -3.15 -11.17
N GLU A 163 6.31 -3.97 -12.21
CA GLU A 163 5.64 -3.75 -13.49
C GLU A 163 4.20 -4.31 -13.52
N ASP A 164 3.83 -5.05 -12.48
CA ASP A 164 2.49 -5.58 -12.27
C ASP A 164 1.71 -4.75 -11.24
N PRO A 165 0.38 -4.72 -11.32
CA PRO A 165 -0.44 -3.97 -10.37
C PRO A 165 -0.38 -4.60 -8.98
N VAL A 166 -0.16 -3.77 -7.96
CA VAL A 166 -0.05 -4.19 -6.56
C VAL A 166 -1.14 -3.58 -5.69
N LEU A 167 -1.89 -4.42 -4.98
CA LEU A 167 -2.73 -4.01 -3.86
C LEU A 167 -1.87 -3.96 -2.58
N TYR A 168 -1.79 -2.77 -1.97
CA TYR A 168 -0.95 -2.50 -0.81
C TYR A 168 -1.82 -2.23 0.43
N LEU A 169 -1.90 -3.22 1.31
CA LEU A 169 -2.84 -3.20 2.44
C LEU A 169 -2.15 -2.73 3.72
N GLU A 170 -2.67 -1.66 4.32
CA GLU A 170 -2.06 -1.01 5.47
C GLU A 170 -2.92 -1.19 6.72
N HIS A 171 -2.56 -2.10 7.64
CA HIS A 171 -3.40 -2.31 8.82
C HIS A 171 -3.35 -1.06 9.71
N LYS A 172 -4.46 -0.31 9.80
CA LYS A 172 -4.46 1.05 10.39
C LYS A 172 -4.15 1.08 11.89
N TRP A 173 -4.45 -0.01 12.61
CA TRP A 173 -4.01 -0.20 14.00
C TRP A 173 -2.48 -0.19 14.20
N LEU A 174 -1.70 -0.51 13.17
CA LEU A 174 -0.23 -0.56 13.23
C LEU A 174 0.42 0.80 13.05
N TYR A 175 -0.21 1.72 12.29
CA TYR A 175 0.37 2.98 11.82
C TYR A 175 1.24 3.73 12.84
N ARG A 176 0.72 3.96 14.04
CA ARG A 176 1.42 4.71 15.11
C ARG A 176 1.85 3.83 16.29
N ARG A 177 1.52 2.53 16.24
CA ARG A 177 1.78 1.58 17.31
C ARG A 177 3.10 0.86 17.12
N ILE A 178 3.38 0.46 15.88
CA ILE A 178 4.62 -0.22 15.54
C ILE A 178 5.69 0.82 15.24
N LYS A 179 6.84 0.61 15.85
CA LYS A 179 7.99 1.49 15.76
C LYS A 179 9.26 0.67 15.72
N GLU A 180 10.17 1.02 14.82
CA GLU A 180 11.45 0.35 14.67
C GLU A 180 12.56 1.36 14.43
N GLN A 181 13.78 1.01 14.81
CA GLN A 181 14.97 1.73 14.36
C GLN A 181 15.31 1.23 12.96
N LEU A 182 15.17 2.12 11.97
CA LEU A 182 15.60 1.83 10.61
C LEU A 182 17.05 2.29 10.44
N PRO A 183 17.89 1.53 9.70
CA PRO A 183 19.27 1.92 9.44
C PRO A 183 19.33 3.23 8.64
N ASP A 184 20.18 4.14 9.09
CA ASP A 184 20.42 5.42 8.40
C ASP A 184 21.22 5.18 7.11
N GLY A 185 20.75 5.72 5.98
CA GLY A 185 21.48 5.68 4.70
C GLY A 185 21.47 4.34 3.93
N GLU A 186 20.82 3.30 4.46
CA GLU A 186 20.64 2.02 3.77
C GLU A 186 19.40 2.05 2.87
N GLU A 187 19.53 1.53 1.65
CA GLU A 187 18.36 1.31 0.79
C GLU A 187 17.53 0.15 1.34
N ILE A 188 16.31 0.45 1.79
CA ILE A 188 15.36 -0.55 2.28
C ILE A 188 14.40 -0.90 1.16
N VAL A 189 14.52 -2.10 0.59
CA VAL A 189 13.56 -2.69 -0.35
C VAL A 189 13.27 -4.11 0.11
N THR A 190 11.99 -4.44 0.30
CA THR A 190 11.57 -5.77 0.73
C THR A 190 11.07 -6.55 -0.50
N PRO A 191 11.58 -7.75 -0.78
CA PRO A 191 11.16 -8.53 -1.95
C PRO A 191 9.70 -8.96 -1.83
N ILE A 192 8.91 -8.67 -2.87
CA ILE A 192 7.52 -9.13 -2.97
C ILE A 192 7.51 -10.66 -3.13
N GLY A 193 6.55 -11.32 -2.47
CA GLY A 193 6.38 -12.77 -2.55
C GLY A 193 7.30 -13.58 -1.65
N GLN A 194 8.06 -12.93 -0.76
CA GLN A 194 8.89 -13.60 0.23
C GLN A 194 8.33 -13.41 1.64
N ALA A 195 8.11 -14.52 2.35
CA ALA A 195 7.76 -14.49 3.77
C ALA A 195 9.00 -14.25 4.63
N ARG A 196 8.79 -13.68 5.83
CA ARG A 196 9.83 -13.47 6.84
C ARG A 196 9.58 -14.36 8.06
N LEU A 197 10.62 -15.01 8.56
CA LEU A 197 10.56 -15.67 9.86
C LEU A 197 10.60 -14.63 10.97
N ALA A 198 9.52 -14.53 11.75
CA ALA A 198 9.42 -13.57 12.84
C ALA A 198 9.97 -14.10 14.17
N ARG A 199 9.83 -15.41 14.40
CA ARG A 199 10.34 -16.11 15.57
C ARG A 199 10.58 -17.58 15.21
N GLU A 200 11.73 -18.12 15.59
CA GLU A 200 12.05 -19.54 15.43
C GLU A 200 11.26 -20.41 16.42
N GLY A 201 10.91 -21.62 15.99
CA GLY A 201 10.18 -22.59 16.80
C GLY A 201 10.23 -23.98 16.17
N LYS A 202 9.91 -25.02 16.95
CA LYS A 202 9.97 -26.43 16.52
C LYS A 202 8.72 -27.26 16.79
N ASP A 203 7.80 -26.75 17.61
CA ASP A 203 6.61 -27.51 18.05
C ASP A 203 5.35 -27.16 17.24
N LEU A 204 5.23 -25.90 16.78
CA LEU A 204 4.09 -25.38 16.01
C LEU A 204 4.56 -24.31 15.02
N SER A 205 3.92 -24.25 13.85
CA SER A 205 4.08 -23.13 12.90
C SER A 205 2.85 -22.23 12.94
N ILE A 206 3.06 -20.92 13.15
CA ILE A 206 2.01 -19.90 13.08
C ILE A 206 2.24 -19.06 11.82
N ILE A 207 1.31 -19.12 10.86
CA ILE A 207 1.35 -18.35 9.62
C ILE A 207 0.43 -17.15 9.78
N SER A 208 0.96 -15.94 9.60
CA SER A 208 0.25 -14.70 9.89
C SER A 208 0.79 -13.55 9.05
N TYR A 209 0.06 -12.45 8.98
CA TYR A 209 0.41 -11.22 8.26
C TYR A 209 -0.29 -10.00 8.90
N GLY A 210 0.04 -8.78 8.46
CA GLY A 210 -0.58 -7.56 8.99
C GLY A 210 -0.56 -7.48 10.52
N ALA A 211 -1.67 -7.04 11.14
CA ALA A 211 -1.72 -6.90 12.60
C ALA A 211 -1.73 -8.22 13.37
N THR A 212 -2.19 -9.32 12.76
CA THR A 212 -2.23 -10.61 13.46
C THR A 212 -0.83 -11.17 13.68
N LEU A 213 0.20 -10.70 12.96
CA LEU A 213 1.60 -11.03 13.28
C LEU A 213 1.92 -10.73 14.75
N TRP A 214 1.55 -9.53 15.20
CA TRP A 214 1.85 -9.09 16.56
C TRP A 214 1.04 -9.84 17.61
N LYS A 215 -0.17 -10.29 17.26
CA LYS A 215 -0.98 -11.19 18.10
C LYS A 215 -0.41 -12.60 18.16
N SER A 216 0.14 -13.09 17.05
CA SER A 216 0.84 -14.37 17.00
C SER A 216 2.12 -14.36 17.83
N LEU A 217 2.88 -13.26 17.81
CA LEU A 217 4.08 -13.10 18.65
C LEU A 217 3.70 -13.07 20.14
N GLU A 218 2.72 -12.25 20.53
CA GLU A 218 2.19 -12.19 21.90
C GLU A 218 1.70 -13.56 22.41
N ALA A 219 1.07 -14.36 21.55
CA ALA A 219 0.58 -15.69 21.92
C ALA A 219 1.66 -16.76 21.97
N ALA A 220 2.80 -16.56 21.30
CA ALA A 220 3.88 -17.52 21.28
C ALA A 220 4.81 -17.36 22.49
N ASP A 221 4.85 -16.19 23.13
CA ASP A 221 5.65 -15.87 24.31
C ASP A 221 5.14 -16.62 25.56
#